data_AF-V5GIX1-F1
#
_entry.id   AF-V5GIX1-F1
#
_cell.length_a   1.000
_cell.length_b   1.000
_cell.length_c   1.000
_cell.angle_alpha   90.00
_cell.angle_beta   90.00
_cell.angle_gamma   90.00
#
_symmetry.space_group_name_H-M   'P 1'
#
loop_
_entity.id
_entity.type
_entity.pdbx_description
1 polymer ?
#
loop_
_entity_poly.entity_id
_entity_poly.type
_entity_poly.pdbx_seq_one_letter_code
_entity_poly.pdbx_strand_id
1 'polypeptide(L)'
;NYFFSEHVPELAGRKVDWLDGRNICREYCMDLVSMETQEENNMIFKLIQQNDVPYIWTSGRLCDFKGCENRADLEPKNVFGWFWSANREKIQPTNRTPAGWGYNPWSQTGHKKQRQPDNAEFDINGTSESCLSILNNVYNDGIAWHDVACYHEKPVICEDSDELLNYVASTNRGIRL
;
A
#
# COMPACT_ATOMS: atom_id res chain seq x y z
N ASN A 1 8.99 8.32 -10.78
CA ASN A 1 10.17 7.52 -10.39
C ASN A 1 9.81 6.65 -9.21
N TYR A 2 10.59 5.60 -8.92
CA TYR A 2 10.43 4.74 -7.75
C TYR A 2 11.76 4.60 -7.01
N PHE A 3 11.72 4.45 -5.69
CA PHE A 3 12.84 3.87 -4.96
C PHE A 3 12.37 2.88 -3.90
N PHE A 4 13.22 1.90 -3.63
CA PHE A 4 13.05 0.93 -2.55
C PHE A 4 13.96 1.31 -1.39
N SER A 5 13.42 1.43 -0.17
CA SER A 5 14.16 1.92 0.99
C SER A 5 15.42 1.10 1.31
N GLU A 6 15.41 -0.21 1.07
CA GLU A 6 16.59 -1.07 1.31
C GLU A 6 17.75 -0.79 0.35
N HIS A 7 17.51 -0.12 -0.79
CA HIS A 7 18.57 0.30 -1.72
C HIS A 7 19.17 1.66 -1.34
N VAL A 8 18.58 2.38 -0.39
CA VAL A 8 19.09 3.65 0.13
C VAL A 8 19.94 3.35 1.36
N PRO A 9 21.26 3.62 1.36
CA PRO A 9 22.16 3.24 2.44
C PRO A 9 21.71 3.69 3.84
N GLU A 10 21.10 4.88 3.93
CA GLU A 10 20.61 5.47 5.17
C GLU A 10 19.31 4.81 5.70
N LEU A 11 18.59 4.10 4.84
CA LEU A 11 17.32 3.43 5.15
C LEU A 11 17.44 1.89 5.10
N ALA A 12 18.60 1.35 4.73
CA ALA A 12 18.84 -0.09 4.68
C ALA A 12 18.61 -0.76 6.04
N GLY A 13 17.82 -1.83 6.04
CA GLY A 13 17.37 -2.55 7.23
C GLY A 13 16.33 -1.81 8.09
N ARG A 14 15.97 -0.57 7.75
CA ARG A 14 14.99 0.21 8.50
C ARG A 14 13.58 -0.25 8.15
N LYS A 15 12.88 -0.75 9.17
CA LYS A 15 11.45 -1.11 9.12
C LYS A 15 10.69 -0.14 10.00
N VAL A 16 9.53 0.30 9.53
CA VAL A 16 8.71 1.31 10.22
C VAL A 16 7.23 0.99 10.06
N ASP A 17 6.42 1.56 10.94
CA ASP A 17 4.97 1.53 10.77
C ASP A 17 4.53 2.24 9.48
N TRP A 18 3.25 2.11 9.14
CA TRP A 18 2.74 2.66 7.88
C TRP A 18 2.85 4.19 7.78
N LEU A 19 2.61 4.91 8.89
CA LEU A 19 2.62 6.37 8.90
C LEU A 19 4.06 6.90 8.76
N ASP A 20 4.99 6.34 9.52
CA ASP A 20 6.41 6.67 9.42
C ASP A 20 6.98 6.28 8.06
N GLY A 21 6.55 5.14 7.50
CA GLY A 21 6.90 4.74 6.16
C GLY A 21 6.47 5.75 5.10
N ARG A 22 5.25 6.26 5.24
CA ARG A 22 4.76 7.35 4.40
C ARG A 22 5.54 8.65 4.57
N ASN A 23 5.89 9.01 5.80
CA ASN A 23 6.66 10.21 6.08
C ASN A 23 8.06 10.13 5.46
N ILE A 24 8.72 8.97 5.51
CA ILE A 24 10.01 8.73 4.85
C ILE A 24 9.91 9.05 3.35
N CYS A 25 8.89 8.55 2.65
CA CYS A 25 8.73 8.85 1.22
C CYS A 25 8.58 10.37 0.97
N ARG A 26 7.85 11.06 1.85
CA ARG A 26 7.55 12.49 1.70
C ARG A 26 8.76 13.39 1.89
N GLU A 27 9.79 12.93 2.61
CA GLU A 27 11.09 13.63 2.67
C GLU A 27 11.75 13.78 1.28
N TYR A 28 11.38 12.91 0.33
CA TYR A 28 11.91 12.90 -1.04
C TYR A 28 10.93 13.47 -2.08
N CYS A 29 9.88 14.18 -1.66
CA CYS A 29 8.77 14.63 -2.54
C CYS A 29 8.01 13.46 -3.19
N MET A 30 8.03 12.31 -2.53
CA MET A 30 7.39 11.07 -2.96
C MET A 30 6.28 10.69 -1.97
N ASP A 31 5.48 9.68 -2.27
CA ASP A 31 4.57 9.04 -1.31
C ASP A 31 4.76 7.52 -1.41
N LEU A 32 4.06 6.74 -0.58
CA LEU A 32 4.11 5.28 -0.71
C LEU A 32 3.58 4.84 -2.09
N VAL A 33 4.08 3.71 -2.59
CA VAL A 33 3.68 3.20 -3.91
C VAL A 33 2.19 2.86 -3.99
N SER A 34 1.58 3.22 -5.11
CA SER A 34 0.24 2.86 -5.54
C SER A 34 0.35 1.90 -6.73
N MET A 35 -0.59 0.95 -6.84
CA MET A 35 -0.60 -0.04 -7.93
C MET A 35 -1.93 0.05 -8.65
N GLU A 36 -2.02 0.98 -9.59
CA GLU A 36 -3.26 1.32 -10.30
C GLU A 36 -3.45 0.44 -11.53
N THR A 37 -2.33 0.00 -12.11
CA THR A 37 -2.24 -0.87 -13.27
C THR A 37 -1.62 -2.23 -12.94
N GLN A 38 -1.90 -3.22 -13.77
CA GLN A 38 -1.30 -4.55 -13.61
C GLN A 38 0.22 -4.51 -13.86
N GLU A 39 0.66 -3.63 -14.76
CA GLU A 39 2.07 -3.41 -15.09
C GLU A 39 2.85 -2.91 -13.88
N GLU A 40 2.33 -1.90 -13.16
CA GLU A 40 2.91 -1.40 -11.90
C GLU A 40 2.95 -2.50 -10.84
N ASN A 41 1.85 -3.21 -10.64
CA ASN A 41 1.81 -4.32 -9.69
C ASN A 41 2.88 -5.38 -10.00
N ASN A 42 3.01 -5.78 -11.26
CA ASN A 42 3.99 -6.77 -11.70
C ASN A 42 5.44 -6.25 -11.53
N MET A 43 5.68 -4.96 -11.77
CA MET A 43 6.98 -4.33 -11.52
C MET A 43 7.35 -4.44 -10.04
N ILE A 44 6.42 -4.11 -9.14
CA ILE A 44 6.65 -4.18 -7.69
C ILE A 44 6.83 -5.63 -7.22
N PHE A 45 6.02 -6.57 -7.73
CA PHE A 45 6.18 -7.99 -7.40
C PHE A 45 7.53 -8.53 -7.84
N LYS A 46 8.01 -8.13 -9.02
CA LYS A 46 9.35 -8.50 -9.52
C LYS A 46 10.44 -7.93 -8.63
N LEU A 47 10.32 -6.68 -8.18
CA LEU A 47 11.28 -6.07 -7.26
C LEU A 47 11.33 -6.84 -5.93
N ILE A 48 10.17 -7.17 -5.35
CA ILE A 48 10.07 -7.96 -4.11
C ILE A 48 10.72 -9.33 -4.29
N GLN A 49 10.43 -10.02 -5.39
CA GLN A 49 10.99 -11.32 -5.71
C GLN A 49 12.51 -11.28 -5.90
N GLN A 50 13.03 -10.28 -6.63
CA GLN A 50 14.46 -10.16 -6.92
C GLN A 50 15.31 -9.83 -5.69
N ASN A 51 14.72 -9.14 -4.71
CA ASN A 51 15.39 -8.72 -3.48
C ASN A 51 15.04 -9.62 -2.28
N ASP A 52 14.30 -10.71 -2.50
CA ASP A 52 13.82 -11.64 -1.46
C ASP A 52 13.18 -10.93 -0.26
N VAL A 53 12.35 -9.93 -0.55
CA VAL A 53 11.73 -9.09 0.48
C VAL A 53 10.49 -9.80 1.01
N PRO A 54 10.36 -10.02 2.33
CA PRO A 54 9.23 -10.78 2.87
C PRO A 54 7.92 -10.01 2.85
N TYR A 55 7.97 -8.68 2.94
CA TYR A 55 6.81 -7.82 3.00
C TYR A 55 7.18 -6.36 2.75
N ILE A 56 6.24 -5.58 2.22
CA ILE A 56 6.45 -4.15 1.97
C ILE A 56 5.17 -3.35 2.18
N TRP A 57 5.32 -2.11 2.63
CA TRP A 57 4.21 -1.17 2.67
C TRP A 57 3.87 -0.60 1.29
N THR A 58 2.58 -0.33 1.10
CA THR A 58 2.02 0.39 -0.05
C THR A 58 1.18 1.56 0.46
N SER A 59 0.73 2.45 -0.41
CA SER A 59 -0.16 3.57 -0.04
C SER A 59 -1.61 3.15 0.21
N GLY A 60 -1.94 1.86 0.03
CA GLY A 60 -3.30 1.37 0.14
C GLY A 60 -3.83 1.48 1.57
N ARG A 61 -5.01 2.08 1.70
CA ARG A 61 -5.62 2.43 2.97
C ARG A 61 -7.12 2.16 2.91
N LEU A 62 -7.68 1.67 4.01
CA LEU A 62 -9.11 1.56 4.20
C LEU A 62 -9.69 2.90 4.68
N CYS A 63 -10.81 3.34 4.09
CA CYS A 63 -11.54 4.55 4.49
C CYS A 63 -12.39 4.28 5.75
N ASP A 64 -11.72 4.08 6.88
CA ASP A 64 -12.31 3.78 8.19
C ASP A 64 -12.11 4.89 9.24
N PHE A 65 -11.58 6.02 8.81
CA PHE A 65 -11.25 7.18 9.65
C PHE A 65 -12.24 8.35 9.43
N LYS A 66 -12.05 9.41 10.21
CA LYS A 66 -12.89 10.61 10.16
C LYS A 66 -12.84 11.28 8.78
N GLY A 67 -14.01 11.55 8.19
CA GLY A 67 -14.18 12.05 6.82
C GLY A 67 -14.73 11.00 5.85
N CYS A 68 -14.71 9.72 6.23
CA CYS A 68 -15.30 8.62 5.44
C CYS A 68 -16.76 8.32 5.83
N GLU A 69 -17.33 9.03 6.80
CA GLU A 69 -18.70 8.76 7.28
C GLU A 69 -19.76 9.06 6.21
N ASN A 70 -20.86 8.31 6.22
CA ASN A 70 -22.01 8.47 5.33
C ASN A 70 -21.71 8.30 3.82
N ARG A 71 -20.56 7.70 3.48
CA ARG A 71 -20.19 7.36 2.10
C ARG A 71 -20.75 5.99 1.70
N ALA A 72 -22.01 5.96 1.30
CA ALA A 72 -22.70 4.73 0.88
C ALA A 72 -22.00 3.99 -0.27
N ASP A 73 -21.24 4.71 -1.11
CA ASP A 73 -20.44 4.16 -2.19
C ASP A 73 -19.19 3.38 -1.73
N LEU A 74 -18.86 3.48 -0.44
CA LEU A 74 -17.77 2.75 0.19
C LEU A 74 -18.26 1.55 1.01
N GLU A 75 -19.57 1.29 1.07
CA GLU A 75 -20.14 0.21 1.86
C GLU A 75 -20.45 -1.05 1.04
N PRO A 76 -20.14 -2.26 1.55
CA PRO A 76 -19.36 -2.53 2.76
C PRO A 76 -17.87 -2.13 2.61
N LYS A 77 -17.31 -1.51 3.66
CA LYS A 77 -15.94 -0.96 3.67
C LYS A 77 -14.87 -1.94 3.23
N ASN A 78 -14.93 -3.19 3.69
CA ASN A 78 -13.96 -4.22 3.33
C ASN A 78 -13.94 -4.56 1.82
N VAL A 79 -15.01 -4.23 1.08
CA VAL A 79 -15.09 -4.45 -0.37
C VAL A 79 -14.83 -3.15 -1.14
N PHE A 80 -15.48 -2.05 -0.77
CA PHE A 80 -15.51 -0.82 -1.59
C PHE A 80 -14.72 0.36 -0.98
N GLY A 81 -14.21 0.21 0.25
CA GLY A 81 -13.63 1.29 1.03
C GLY A 81 -12.13 1.51 0.85
N TRP A 82 -11.45 0.70 0.04
CA TRP A 82 -10.00 0.80 -0.18
C TRP A 82 -9.65 1.86 -1.23
N PHE A 83 -8.58 2.60 -0.98
CA PHE A 83 -8.06 3.62 -1.88
C PHE A 83 -6.55 3.79 -1.72
N TRP A 84 -5.89 4.34 -2.73
CA TRP A 84 -4.48 4.72 -2.69
C TRP A 84 -4.35 6.09 -2.03
N SER A 85 -3.78 6.14 -0.83
CA SER A 85 -3.70 7.40 -0.07
C SER A 85 -2.70 8.41 -0.66
N ALA A 86 -1.80 7.96 -1.54
CA ALA A 86 -0.83 8.81 -2.23
C ALA A 86 -1.48 9.77 -3.23
N ASN A 87 -2.49 9.30 -3.98
CA ASN A 87 -3.13 10.06 -5.06
C ASN A 87 -4.66 10.19 -4.92
N ARG A 88 -5.28 9.48 -3.96
CA ARG A 88 -6.72 9.40 -3.65
C ARG A 88 -7.54 8.59 -4.65
N GLU A 89 -6.91 7.81 -5.50
CA GLU A 89 -7.62 6.95 -6.44
C GLU A 89 -8.25 5.75 -5.74
N LYS A 90 -9.45 5.37 -6.19
CA LYS A 90 -10.22 4.28 -5.58
C LYS A 90 -9.64 2.94 -6.00
N ILE A 91 -9.36 2.06 -5.04
CA ILE A 91 -9.03 0.66 -5.34
C ILE A 91 -10.33 -0.03 -5.73
N GLN A 92 -10.31 -0.76 -6.84
CA GLN A 92 -11.49 -1.50 -7.29
C GLN A 92 -11.91 -2.56 -6.26
N PRO A 93 -13.20 -2.96 -6.25
CA PRO A 93 -13.74 -3.88 -5.26
C PRO A 93 -12.88 -5.12 -5.03
N THR A 94 -12.57 -5.41 -3.77
CA THR A 94 -11.60 -6.45 -3.38
C THR A 94 -12.02 -7.86 -3.79
N ASN A 95 -13.31 -8.07 -4.05
CA ASN A 95 -13.90 -9.35 -4.42
C ASN A 95 -13.98 -9.63 -5.93
N ARG A 96 -13.39 -8.77 -6.78
CA ARG A 96 -13.38 -8.96 -8.24
C ARG A 96 -12.03 -8.59 -8.85
N THR A 97 -11.73 -9.17 -10.00
CA THR A 97 -10.58 -8.74 -10.80
C THR A 97 -10.78 -7.29 -11.27
N PRO A 98 -9.83 -6.38 -11.01
CA PRO A 98 -9.93 -5.01 -11.49
C PRO A 98 -10.03 -4.94 -13.02
N ALA A 99 -10.77 -3.97 -13.54
CA ALA A 99 -10.83 -3.73 -14.99
C ALA A 99 -9.42 -3.51 -15.58
N GLY A 100 -9.09 -4.22 -16.66
CA GLY A 100 -7.77 -4.19 -17.29
C GLY A 100 -6.75 -5.19 -16.71
N TRP A 101 -7.09 -5.90 -15.63
CA TRP A 101 -6.19 -6.86 -14.99
C TRP A 101 -6.55 -8.31 -15.39
N GLY A 102 -5.54 -9.17 -15.47
CA GLY A 102 -5.71 -10.61 -15.72
C GLY A 102 -6.05 -11.43 -14.47
N TYR A 103 -5.87 -10.88 -13.27
CA TYR A 103 -6.15 -11.55 -11.99
C TYR A 103 -6.47 -10.54 -10.88
N ASN A 104 -7.06 -11.02 -9.79
CA ASN A 104 -7.26 -10.24 -8.58
C ASN A 104 -6.02 -10.36 -7.67
N PRO A 105 -5.33 -9.26 -7.32
CA PRO A 105 -4.10 -9.31 -6.53
C PRO A 105 -4.30 -9.57 -5.04
N TRP A 106 -5.53 -9.45 -4.52
CA TRP A 106 -5.85 -9.81 -3.14
C TRP A 106 -5.69 -11.32 -2.92
N SER A 107 -5.01 -11.69 -1.84
CA SER A 107 -4.74 -13.10 -1.56
C SER A 107 -6.02 -13.91 -1.40
N GLN A 108 -5.94 -15.17 -1.81
CA GLN A 108 -7.04 -16.13 -1.65
C GLN A 108 -7.07 -16.77 -0.25
N THR A 109 -6.08 -16.48 0.58
CA THR A 109 -5.92 -16.96 1.96
C THR A 109 -5.26 -15.88 2.81
N GLY A 110 -5.16 -16.12 4.12
CA GLY A 110 -4.54 -15.22 5.09
C GLY A 110 -4.47 -15.92 6.43
N HIS A 111 -4.37 -15.15 7.52
CA HIS A 111 -4.34 -15.71 8.88
C HIS A 111 -5.58 -16.59 9.16
N LYS A 112 -6.77 -16.15 8.72
CA LYS A 112 -8.03 -16.90 8.90
C LYS A 112 -8.25 -18.02 7.88
N LYS A 113 -7.30 -18.25 6.97
CA LYS A 113 -7.45 -19.14 5.80
C LYS A 113 -8.65 -18.76 4.91
N GLN A 114 -8.89 -17.45 4.80
CA GLN A 114 -9.96 -16.85 4.00
C GLN A 114 -9.37 -15.81 3.06
N ARG A 115 -10.15 -15.41 2.04
CA ARG A 115 -9.72 -14.39 1.08
C ARG A 115 -9.52 -13.05 1.76
N GLN A 116 -8.48 -12.34 1.35
CA GLN A 116 -8.19 -10.99 1.80
C GLN A 116 -9.10 -9.97 1.08
N PRO A 117 -9.44 -8.84 1.71
CA PRO A 117 -9.11 -8.47 3.09
C PRO A 117 -9.97 -9.22 4.13
N ASP A 118 -9.37 -9.79 5.17
CA ASP A 118 -10.06 -10.63 6.17
C ASP A 118 -10.16 -10.03 7.58
N ASN A 119 -9.52 -8.87 7.82
CA ASN A 119 -9.49 -8.15 9.09
C ASN A 119 -9.25 -9.11 10.27
N ALA A 120 -8.26 -9.99 10.12
CA ALA A 120 -7.87 -11.04 11.05
C ALA A 120 -7.60 -10.51 12.45
N GLU A 121 -6.76 -9.49 12.58
CA GLU A 121 -6.34 -8.97 13.88
C GLU A 121 -7.49 -8.40 14.72
N PHE A 122 -8.56 -7.91 14.08
CA PHE A 122 -9.69 -7.37 14.81
C PHE A 122 -10.33 -8.42 15.73
N ASP A 123 -10.42 -9.67 15.29
CA ASP A 123 -10.95 -10.77 16.09
C ASP A 123 -9.97 -11.24 17.19
N ILE A 124 -8.69 -10.88 17.07
CA ILE A 124 -7.63 -11.29 18.01
C ILE A 124 -7.48 -10.26 19.12
N ASN A 125 -7.34 -8.98 18.75
CA ASN A 125 -6.97 -7.91 19.67
C ASN A 125 -7.79 -6.61 19.48
N GLY A 126 -8.77 -6.60 18.57
CA GLY A 126 -9.61 -5.42 18.29
C GLY A 126 -8.97 -4.38 17.37
N THR A 127 -7.78 -4.63 16.83
CA THR A 127 -7.11 -3.72 15.89
C THR A 127 -7.59 -3.99 14.47
N SER A 128 -8.04 -2.93 13.78
CA SER A 128 -8.43 -3.07 12.38
C SER A 128 -7.21 -3.12 11.46
N GLU A 129 -7.23 -4.03 10.49
CA GLU A 129 -6.21 -4.20 9.46
C GLU A 129 -6.46 -3.21 8.32
N SER A 130 -6.25 -1.93 8.61
CA SER A 130 -6.73 -0.88 7.72
C SER A 130 -5.67 -0.41 6.71
N CYS A 131 -4.50 -1.06 6.65
CA CYS A 131 -3.41 -0.76 5.73
C CYS A 131 -3.17 -1.91 4.76
N LEU A 132 -2.76 -1.61 3.52
CA LEU A 132 -2.46 -2.60 2.49
C LEU A 132 -0.96 -2.86 2.44
N SER A 133 -0.57 -4.13 2.57
CA SER A 133 0.80 -4.60 2.38
C SER A 133 0.85 -5.64 1.28
N ILE A 134 1.98 -5.71 0.57
CA ILE A 134 2.32 -6.88 -0.23
C ILE A 134 3.13 -7.82 0.65
N LEU A 135 2.67 -9.07 0.76
CA LEU A 135 3.39 -10.12 1.46
C LEU A 135 3.95 -11.12 0.46
N ASN A 136 5.18 -11.56 0.67
CA ASN A 136 5.86 -12.54 -0.15
C ASN A 136 5.75 -13.92 0.51
N ASN A 137 4.72 -14.67 0.10
CA ASN A 137 4.49 -16.07 0.43
C ASN A 137 4.41 -16.38 1.94
N VAL A 138 3.99 -15.41 2.76
CA VAL A 138 3.87 -15.56 4.22
C VAL A 138 2.84 -16.63 4.59
N TYR A 139 1.78 -16.79 3.80
CA TYR A 139 0.71 -17.77 4.04
C TYR A 139 0.70 -18.92 3.02
N ASN A 140 1.85 -19.17 2.37
CA ASN A 140 1.97 -20.14 1.27
C ASN A 140 1.02 -19.84 0.09
N ASP A 141 0.94 -18.57 -0.27
CA ASP A 141 -0.01 -17.97 -1.21
C ASP A 141 0.67 -17.19 -2.35
N GLY A 142 2.00 -17.27 -2.44
CA GLY A 142 2.80 -16.47 -3.37
C GLY A 142 2.88 -15.00 -2.95
N ILE A 143 3.22 -14.12 -3.89
CA ILE A 143 3.25 -12.68 -3.65
C ILE A 143 1.83 -12.14 -3.88
N ALA A 144 1.22 -11.56 -2.84
CA ALA A 144 -0.17 -11.10 -2.90
C ALA A 144 -0.42 -9.89 -1.98
N TRP A 145 -1.55 -9.21 -2.19
CA TRP A 145 -2.02 -8.13 -1.32
C TRP A 145 -2.75 -8.69 -0.10
N HIS A 146 -2.45 -8.11 1.05
CA HIS A 146 -3.07 -8.42 2.33
C HIS A 146 -3.46 -7.13 3.03
N ASP A 147 -4.56 -7.18 3.77
CA ASP A 147 -4.83 -6.17 4.78
C ASP A 147 -4.00 -6.48 6.03
N VAL A 148 -3.41 -5.45 6.62
CA VAL A 148 -2.48 -5.59 7.74
C VAL A 148 -2.69 -4.43 8.71
N ALA A 149 -2.55 -4.70 10.00
CA ALA A 149 -2.56 -3.66 11.02
C ALA A 149 -1.39 -2.67 10.80
N CYS A 150 -1.70 -1.38 10.85
CA CYS A 150 -0.77 -0.35 10.38
C CYS A 150 0.48 -0.16 11.23
N TYR A 151 0.47 -0.68 12.46
CA TYR A 151 1.60 -0.58 13.38
C TYR A 151 2.75 -1.55 13.04
N HIS A 152 2.51 -2.54 12.16
CA HIS A 152 3.56 -3.48 11.79
C HIS A 152 4.73 -2.79 11.11
N GLU A 153 5.94 -3.23 11.41
CA GLU A 153 7.14 -2.61 10.84
C GLU A 153 7.55 -3.29 9.53
N LYS A 154 7.66 -2.50 8.45
CA LYS A 154 8.05 -2.98 7.12
C LYS A 154 8.94 -1.96 6.41
N PRO A 155 9.77 -2.38 5.44
CA PRO A 155 10.40 -1.45 4.51
C PRO A 155 9.34 -0.85 3.57
N VAL A 156 9.73 0.17 2.81
CA VAL A 156 8.83 0.93 1.94
C VAL A 156 9.33 0.98 0.50
N ILE A 157 8.39 1.06 -0.44
CA ILE A 157 8.65 1.55 -1.79
C ILE A 157 7.93 2.88 -1.91
N CYS A 158 8.67 3.87 -2.39
CA CYS A 158 8.15 5.20 -2.65
C CYS A 158 8.01 5.43 -4.15
N GLU A 159 7.04 6.25 -4.52
CA GLU A 159 6.86 6.75 -5.89
C GLU A 159 6.72 8.27 -5.92
N ASP A 160 7.12 8.90 -7.02
CA ASP A 160 6.96 10.35 -7.21
C ASP A 160 5.52 10.78 -6.97
N SER A 161 5.35 11.84 -6.18
CA SER A 161 4.04 12.43 -5.95
C SER A 161 3.93 13.73 -6.73
N ASP A 162 3.13 13.73 -7.79
CA ASP A 162 2.86 14.94 -8.57
C ASP A 162 2.35 16.09 -7.69
N GLU A 163 1.55 15.80 -6.66
CA GLU A 163 1.06 16.80 -5.71
C GLU A 163 2.21 17.46 -4.94
N LEU A 164 3.13 16.68 -4.40
CA LEU A 164 4.26 17.19 -3.62
C LEU A 164 5.29 17.89 -4.51
N LEU A 165 5.58 17.33 -5.69
CA LEU A 165 6.47 17.95 -6.68
C LEU A 165 5.92 19.31 -7.12
N ASN A 166 4.63 19.40 -7.44
CA ASN A 166 3.98 20.66 -7.80
C ASN A 166 3.99 21.66 -6.63
N TYR A 167 3.75 21.20 -5.40
CA TYR A 167 3.82 22.04 -4.21
C TYR A 167 5.22 22.64 -4.02
N VAL A 168 6.27 21.81 -4.08
CA VAL A 168 7.66 22.26 -3.95
C VAL A 168 8.06 23.22 -5.07
N ALA A 169 7.69 22.93 -6.32
CA ALA A 169 7.95 23.80 -7.46
C ALA A 169 7.28 25.18 -7.31
N SER A 170 6.04 25.22 -6.77
CA SER A 170 5.29 26.47 -6.59
C SER A 170 5.80 27.33 -5.42
N THR A 171 6.40 26.70 -4.41
CA THR A 171 6.85 27.38 -3.17
C THR A 171 8.34 27.73 -3.17
N ASN A 172 9.15 27.12 -4.05
CA ASN A 172 10.60 27.33 -4.12
C ASN A 172 11.01 27.85 -5.51
N ARG A 173 11.09 29.17 -5.66
CA ARG A 173 11.42 29.81 -6.94
C ARG A 173 12.82 29.41 -7.42
N GLY A 174 12.90 28.90 -8.66
CA GLY A 174 14.17 28.57 -9.33
C GLY A 174 14.74 27.20 -8.97
N ILE A 175 13.99 26.37 -8.23
CA ILE A 175 14.35 24.97 -8.01
C ILE A 175 14.27 24.17 -9.31
N ARG A 176 15.18 23.21 -9.50
CA ARG A 176 15.10 22.21 -10.57
C ARG A 176 14.85 20.87 -9.93
N LEU A 177 13.68 20.30 -10.20
CA LEU A 177 13.27 18.96 -9.79
C LEU A 177 13.76 17.93 -10.81
#